data_AF-A0A974XG34-F1
#
_entry.id   AF-A0A974XG34-F1
#
_cell.length_a   1.000
_cell.length_b   1.000
_cell.length_c   1.000
_cell.angle_alpha   90.00
_cell.angle_beta   90.00
_cell.angle_gamma   90.00
#
_symmetry.space_group_name_H-M   'P 1'
#
loop_
_entity.id
_entity.type
_entity.pdbx_description
1 polymer ?
#
loop_
_entity_poly.entity_id
_entity_poly.type
_entity_poly.pdbx_seq_one_letter_code
_entity_poly.pdbx_strand_id
1 'polypeptide(L)'
;MMTKKENFLATIRGEDPERYVNQFEFLEFIYEAPMEADPPPGTELVNGWGITWRWPEGQLGAFPVHDEEHKVLKDITRWREQVKAPSVVFDEARWADAIAHANAIDRNEKFVSLFVAPGIFEMTHHLMSMEDALTAYYEEPEAMHELIDYLTEWEISYAKELIDHLHPDCLYHHDDWGSQISTFMSPAMFEEFILPAYKKIYQYYRDNGVEIIIHHSDSFAATLVPYMIDMGVDVWQGVMTTNNTPELIKKYGGQITFMGNIDSGSVDFPGWTPEIIAEHVERACRECGTKYFIPNLTQGMDFDSFPGVYKETSAAIERMSEVMFNK
;
A
#
# COMPACT_ATOMS: atom_id res chain seq x y z
N MET A 1 27.60 6.37 10.75
CA MET A 1 26.26 5.81 10.91
C MET A 1 25.44 6.44 9.82
N MET A 2 24.91 5.61 8.92
CA MET A 2 24.03 6.04 7.85
C MET A 2 22.79 6.69 8.45
N THR A 3 22.24 7.70 7.76
CA THR A 3 20.87 8.16 8.06
C THR A 3 19.88 7.04 7.78
N LYS A 4 18.64 7.17 8.26
CA LYS A 4 17.60 6.16 7.96
C LYS A 4 17.36 6.01 6.46
N LYS A 5 17.31 7.14 5.74
CA LYS A 5 17.22 7.20 4.28
C LYS A 5 18.42 6.55 3.58
N GLU A 6 19.65 6.81 4.03
CA GLU A 6 20.85 6.18 3.46
C GLU A 6 20.84 4.65 3.66
N ASN A 7 20.47 4.17 4.86
CA ASN A 7 20.39 2.74 5.15
C ASN A 7 19.29 2.05 4.31
N PHE A 8 18.15 2.73 4.12
CA PHE A 8 17.10 2.28 3.21
C PHE A 8 17.60 2.16 1.76
N LEU A 9 18.22 3.21 1.23
CA LEU A 9 18.74 3.21 -0.13
C LEU A 9 19.80 2.11 -0.33
N ALA A 10 20.69 1.91 0.64
CA ALA A 10 21.67 0.83 0.60
C ALA A 10 21.01 -0.56 0.56
N THR A 11 19.89 -0.74 1.28
CA THR A 11 19.13 -1.99 1.34
C THR A 11 18.48 -2.31 -0.01
N ILE A 12 17.78 -1.34 -0.62
CA ILE A 12 17.03 -1.58 -1.86
C ILE A 12 17.95 -1.64 -3.10
N ARG A 13 19.12 -1.00 -3.04
CA ARG A 13 20.14 -1.03 -4.11
C ARG A 13 21.10 -2.22 -4.00
N GLY A 14 20.98 -3.04 -2.95
CA GLY A 14 21.84 -4.21 -2.73
C GLY A 14 23.28 -3.88 -2.34
N GLU A 15 23.50 -2.68 -1.81
CA GLU A 15 24.78 -2.22 -1.29
C GLU A 15 25.01 -2.82 0.10
N ASP A 16 25.74 -2.14 0.99
CA ASP A 16 26.09 -2.64 2.32
C ASP A 16 25.39 -1.80 3.40
N PRO A 17 24.11 -2.07 3.71
CA PRO A 17 23.41 -1.40 4.81
C PRO A 17 24.06 -1.75 6.16
N GLU A 18 23.99 -0.82 7.11
CA GLU A 18 24.56 -0.98 8.46
C GLU A 18 23.70 -1.89 9.34
N ARG A 19 22.39 -1.95 9.06
CA ARG A 19 21.38 -2.74 9.79
C ARG A 19 20.13 -2.97 8.93
N TYR A 20 19.19 -3.78 9.42
CA TYR A 20 17.86 -3.79 8.82
C TYR A 20 17.22 -2.40 8.90
N VAL A 21 16.53 -1.99 7.85
CA VAL A 21 15.55 -0.90 7.93
C VAL A 21 14.44 -1.34 8.89
N ASN A 22 14.11 -0.48 9.85
CA ASN A 22 13.15 -0.79 10.91
C ASN A 22 11.76 -0.29 10.50
N GLN A 23 10.95 -1.20 9.95
CA GLN A 23 9.57 -0.91 9.54
C GLN A 23 9.50 0.36 8.67
N PHE A 24 8.67 1.33 9.02
CA PHE A 24 8.43 2.56 8.24
C PHE A 24 9.35 3.73 8.60
N GLU A 25 10.44 3.51 9.35
CA GLU A 25 11.24 4.60 9.95
C GLU A 25 11.81 5.64 8.96
N PHE A 26 11.95 5.25 7.69
CA PHE A 26 12.48 6.06 6.60
C PHE A 26 11.42 6.94 5.93
N LEU A 27 10.14 6.75 6.27
CA LEU A 27 9.01 7.51 5.76
C LEU A 27 8.55 8.52 6.82
N GLU A 28 8.01 9.62 6.32
CA GLU A 28 7.12 10.51 7.06
C GLU A 28 5.87 10.71 6.23
N PHE A 29 4.73 10.22 6.72
CA PHE A 29 3.46 10.28 6.02
C PHE A 29 2.78 11.63 6.27
N ILE A 30 2.33 12.27 5.19
CA ILE A 30 1.57 13.53 5.27
C ILE A 30 0.07 13.21 5.27
N TYR A 31 -0.43 12.69 6.39
CA TYR A 31 -1.85 12.31 6.53
C TYR A 31 -2.81 13.50 6.52
N GLU A 32 -2.30 14.73 6.72
CA GLU A 32 -3.09 15.95 6.67
C GLU A 32 -3.49 16.35 5.24
N ALA A 33 -2.93 15.71 4.22
CA ALA A 33 -3.32 15.95 2.84
C ALA A 33 -4.83 15.69 2.65
N PRO A 34 -5.58 16.57 1.97
CA PRO A 34 -7.01 16.37 1.76
C PRO A 34 -7.31 15.03 1.07
N MET A 35 -7.99 14.14 1.78
CA MET A 35 -8.44 12.82 1.30
C MET A 35 -9.90 12.57 1.68
N GLU A 36 -10.49 11.51 1.15
CA GLU A 36 -11.79 11.01 1.61
C GLU A 36 -11.67 10.52 3.05
N ALA A 37 -12.68 10.80 3.87
CA ALA A 37 -12.67 10.41 5.28
C ALA A 37 -13.30 9.04 5.48
N ASP A 38 -12.70 8.23 6.35
CA ASP A 38 -13.33 7.01 6.88
C ASP A 38 -14.31 7.34 8.02
N PRO A 39 -15.33 6.48 8.21
CA PRO A 39 -16.28 6.67 9.30
C PRO A 39 -15.60 6.30 10.63
N PRO A 40 -15.84 7.04 11.73
CA PRO A 40 -15.41 6.61 13.05
C PRO A 40 -15.93 5.21 13.43
N PRO A 41 -15.26 4.47 14.33
CA PRO A 41 -15.76 3.19 14.83
C PRO A 41 -17.19 3.29 15.39
N GLY A 42 -18.03 2.33 15.02
CA GLY A 42 -19.46 2.28 15.37
C GLY A 42 -20.35 3.15 14.48
N THR A 43 -19.83 3.73 13.40
CA THR A 43 -20.57 4.66 12.54
C THR A 43 -20.50 4.30 11.04
N GLU A 44 -21.20 5.09 10.23
CA GLU A 44 -21.27 4.97 8.79
C GLU A 44 -21.16 6.35 8.14
N LEU A 45 -20.53 6.45 6.97
CA LEU A 45 -20.61 7.62 6.10
C LEU A 45 -20.77 7.24 4.64
N VAL A 46 -21.24 8.18 3.83
CA VAL A 46 -21.17 8.11 2.37
C VAL A 46 -20.04 9.06 1.92
N ASN A 47 -19.04 8.53 1.22
CA ASN A 47 -17.90 9.31 0.76
C ASN A 47 -18.21 10.09 -0.54
N GLY A 48 -17.24 10.85 -1.06
CA GLY A 48 -17.38 11.66 -2.27
C GLY A 48 -17.68 10.88 -3.55
N TRP A 49 -17.40 9.57 -3.59
CA TRP A 49 -17.75 8.66 -4.68
C TRP A 49 -19.19 8.11 -4.57
N GLY A 50 -19.89 8.41 -3.47
CA GLY A 50 -21.20 7.85 -3.16
C GLY A 50 -21.15 6.48 -2.48
N ILE A 51 -19.95 5.97 -2.14
CA ILE A 51 -19.78 4.67 -1.50
C ILE A 51 -20.12 4.80 -0.03
N THR A 52 -21.02 3.94 0.45
CA THR A 52 -21.32 3.82 1.88
C THR A 52 -20.25 2.97 2.56
N TRP A 53 -19.54 3.57 3.50
CA TRP A 53 -18.55 2.92 4.36
C TRP A 53 -19.10 2.75 5.77
N ARG A 54 -18.90 1.58 6.34
CA ARG A 54 -19.29 1.26 7.71
C ARG A 54 -18.10 0.75 8.50
N TRP A 55 -17.90 1.28 9.69
CA TRP A 55 -16.96 0.72 10.67
C TRP A 55 -17.76 0.15 11.85
N PRO A 56 -18.02 -1.16 11.90
CA PRO A 56 -18.76 -1.73 13.02
C PRO A 56 -17.99 -1.66 14.33
N GLU A 57 -18.71 -1.50 15.44
CA GLU A 57 -18.10 -1.47 16.77
C GLU A 57 -17.31 -2.76 17.05
N GLY A 58 -16.09 -2.61 17.57
CA GLY A 58 -15.20 -3.72 17.91
C GLY A 58 -14.50 -4.40 16.72
N GLN A 59 -14.64 -3.86 15.50
CA GLN A 59 -13.86 -4.29 14.33
C GLN A 59 -12.62 -3.41 14.15
N LEU A 60 -11.61 -3.93 13.46
CA LEU A 60 -10.31 -3.27 13.27
C LEU A 60 -10.28 -2.25 12.12
N GLY A 61 -11.31 -2.24 11.27
CA GLY A 61 -11.38 -1.33 10.13
C GLY A 61 -12.79 -1.17 9.58
N ALA A 62 -12.94 -0.16 8.73
CA ALA A 62 -14.14 0.08 7.95
C ALA A 62 -14.18 -0.79 6.69
N PHE A 63 -15.37 -1.00 6.13
CA PHE A 63 -15.55 -1.65 4.82
C PHE A 63 -16.70 -1.01 4.04
N PRO A 64 -16.67 -1.08 2.70
CA PRO A 64 -17.77 -0.63 1.86
C PRO A 64 -18.99 -1.57 2.00
N VAL A 65 -20.19 -1.01 1.97
CA VAL A 65 -21.46 -1.73 2.09
C VAL A 65 -22.05 -1.99 0.70
N HIS A 66 -22.30 -3.25 0.36
CA HIS A 66 -22.71 -3.67 -0.99
C HIS A 66 -24.03 -4.42 -1.07
N ASP A 67 -24.97 -4.14 -0.16
CA ASP A 67 -26.35 -4.60 -0.39
C ASP A 67 -27.01 -3.83 -1.55
N GLU A 68 -28.18 -4.30 -1.98
CA GLU A 68 -28.92 -3.71 -3.11
C GLU A 68 -29.31 -2.24 -2.93
N GLU A 69 -29.36 -1.75 -1.69
CA GLU A 69 -29.63 -0.34 -1.40
C GLU A 69 -28.37 0.51 -1.58
N HIS A 70 -27.22 0.01 -1.11
CA HIS A 70 -25.99 0.80 -0.97
C HIS A 70 -24.99 0.68 -2.14
N LYS A 71 -25.06 -0.35 -2.99
CA LYS A 71 -24.19 -0.43 -4.19
C LYS A 71 -24.35 0.81 -5.06
N VAL A 72 -23.23 1.49 -5.34
CA VAL A 72 -23.17 2.67 -6.21
C VAL A 72 -23.42 2.26 -7.66
N LEU A 73 -22.69 1.24 -8.10
CA LEU A 73 -22.72 0.74 -9.46
C LEU A 73 -23.43 -0.61 -9.49
N LYS A 74 -24.64 -0.63 -10.07
CA LYS A 74 -25.50 -1.83 -10.15
C LYS A 74 -25.44 -2.50 -11.52
N ASP A 75 -24.96 -1.78 -12.53
CA ASP A 75 -24.83 -2.23 -13.91
C ASP A 75 -23.61 -1.55 -14.54
N ILE A 76 -22.53 -2.30 -14.72
CA ILE A 76 -21.26 -1.82 -15.29
C ILE A 76 -21.43 -1.23 -16.69
N THR A 77 -22.36 -1.73 -17.50
CA THR A 77 -22.59 -1.22 -18.87
C THR A 77 -23.16 0.21 -18.86
N ARG A 78 -23.66 0.66 -17.70
CA ARG A 78 -24.20 1.99 -17.45
C ARG A 78 -23.42 2.75 -16.38
N TRP A 79 -22.13 2.44 -16.22
CA TRP A 79 -21.30 3.05 -15.18
C TRP A 79 -21.28 4.59 -15.26
N ARG A 80 -21.28 5.16 -16.47
CA ARG A 80 -21.24 6.62 -16.72
C ARG A 80 -22.44 7.36 -16.11
N GLU A 81 -23.56 6.68 -15.95
CA GLU A 81 -24.76 7.25 -15.34
C GLU A 81 -24.70 7.24 -13.82
N GLN A 82 -24.02 6.24 -13.23
CA GLN A 82 -24.06 5.90 -11.81
C GLN A 82 -22.84 6.41 -11.04
N VAL A 83 -21.64 6.27 -11.61
CA VAL A 83 -20.38 6.66 -10.97
C VAL A 83 -20.10 8.13 -11.25
N LYS A 84 -19.84 8.89 -10.18
CA LYS A 84 -19.47 10.31 -10.24
C LYS A 84 -18.24 10.52 -9.36
N ALA A 85 -17.12 10.85 -9.99
CA ALA A 85 -15.91 11.15 -9.23
C ALA A 85 -16.05 12.45 -8.43
N PRO A 86 -15.56 12.50 -7.18
CA PRO A 86 -15.50 13.73 -6.40
C PRO A 86 -14.49 14.70 -7.01
N SER A 87 -14.59 15.98 -6.61
CA SER A 87 -13.58 16.97 -6.96
C SER A 87 -12.26 16.65 -6.26
N VAL A 88 -11.15 16.71 -7.00
CA VAL A 88 -9.78 16.68 -6.43
C VAL A 88 -9.28 18.07 -6.02
N VAL A 89 -9.98 19.12 -6.46
CA VAL A 89 -9.63 20.51 -6.12
C VAL A 89 -10.25 20.86 -4.78
N PHE A 90 -9.38 21.22 -3.84
CA PHE A 90 -9.74 21.61 -2.48
C PHE A 90 -9.35 23.06 -2.21
N ASP A 91 -10.00 23.71 -1.25
CA ASP A 91 -9.61 25.06 -0.83
C ASP A 91 -8.16 25.08 -0.32
N GLU A 92 -7.39 26.09 -0.72
CA GLU A 92 -5.98 26.31 -0.31
C GLU A 92 -5.75 26.17 1.20
N ALA A 93 -6.72 26.63 2.01
CA ALA A 93 -6.63 26.55 3.47
C ALA A 93 -6.59 25.10 4.00
N ARG A 94 -7.13 24.13 3.25
CA ARG A 94 -7.09 22.70 3.62
C ARG A 94 -5.70 22.09 3.46
N TRP A 95 -4.81 22.72 2.70
CA TRP A 95 -3.44 22.23 2.48
C TRP A 95 -2.45 22.78 3.52
N ALA A 96 -2.83 23.79 4.29
CA ALA A 96 -1.90 24.55 5.14
C ALA A 96 -1.12 23.67 6.12
N ASP A 97 -1.80 22.75 6.81
CA ASP A 97 -1.17 21.87 7.80
C ASP A 97 -0.25 20.83 7.12
N ALA A 98 -0.71 20.24 6.02
CA ALA A 98 0.07 19.30 5.20
C ALA A 98 1.36 19.95 4.65
N ILE A 99 1.26 21.17 4.13
CA ILE A 99 2.40 21.94 3.61
C ILE A 99 3.38 22.30 4.74
N ALA A 100 2.86 22.73 5.90
CA ALA A 100 3.71 23.06 7.05
C ALA A 100 4.46 21.82 7.56
N HIS A 101 3.79 20.67 7.63
CA HIS A 101 4.39 19.40 8.01
C HIS A 101 5.45 18.96 6.99
N ALA A 102 5.11 18.92 5.69
CA ALA A 102 6.03 18.54 4.62
C ALA A 102 7.33 19.38 4.61
N ASN A 103 7.24 20.68 4.89
CA ASN A 103 8.38 21.59 4.93
C ASN A 103 9.23 21.48 6.21
N ALA A 104 8.70 20.90 7.28
CA ALA A 104 9.42 20.74 8.55
C ALA A 104 10.31 19.49 8.57
N ILE A 105 10.17 18.59 7.60
CA ILE A 105 10.85 17.29 7.56
C ILE A 105 12.29 17.47 7.04
N ASP A 106 13.24 16.86 7.74
CA ASP A 106 14.61 16.72 7.24
C ASP A 106 14.66 15.60 6.19
N ARG A 107 14.67 16.00 4.91
CA ARG A 107 14.70 15.08 3.75
C ARG A 107 16.00 14.29 3.60
N ASN A 108 17.01 14.56 4.43
CA ASN A 108 18.21 13.73 4.55
C ASN A 108 17.99 12.50 5.45
N GLU A 109 17.03 12.57 6.38
CA GLU A 109 16.70 11.49 7.31
C GLU A 109 15.54 10.64 6.81
N LYS A 110 14.50 11.27 6.26
CA LYS A 110 13.26 10.60 5.83
C LYS A 110 12.78 11.08 4.46
N PHE A 111 11.93 10.31 3.81
CA PHE A 111 11.18 10.73 2.64
C PHE A 111 9.87 11.41 3.06
N VAL A 112 9.55 12.56 2.46
CA VAL A 112 8.19 13.10 2.51
C VAL A 112 7.30 12.19 1.67
N SER A 113 6.35 11.53 2.32
CA SER A 113 5.65 10.37 1.74
C SER A 113 4.15 10.60 1.67
N LEU A 114 3.58 10.31 0.51
CA LEU A 114 2.13 10.26 0.33
C LEU A 114 1.60 8.88 0.69
N PHE A 115 0.38 8.84 1.23
CA PHE A 115 -0.44 7.64 1.29
C PHE A 115 -1.63 7.82 0.34
N VAL A 116 -1.81 6.90 -0.61
CA VAL A 116 -2.93 6.90 -1.56
C VAL A 116 -3.62 5.55 -1.53
N ALA A 117 -4.91 5.57 -1.20
CA ALA A 117 -5.81 4.42 -1.14
C ALA A 117 -7.26 4.89 -1.38
N PRO A 118 -8.17 3.99 -1.78
CA PRO A 118 -7.92 2.64 -2.28
C PRO A 118 -7.36 2.67 -3.71
N GLY A 119 -6.88 1.52 -4.19
CA GLY A 119 -6.32 1.38 -5.53
C GLY A 119 -7.35 1.13 -6.62
N ILE A 120 -6.87 0.88 -7.84
CA ILE A 120 -7.73 0.74 -9.03
C ILE A 120 -8.61 -0.50 -8.90
N PHE A 121 -8.02 -1.65 -8.56
CA PHE A 121 -8.79 -2.88 -8.39
C PHE A 121 -9.80 -2.73 -7.24
N GLU A 122 -9.36 -2.24 -6.09
CA GLU A 122 -10.24 -1.99 -4.95
C GLU A 122 -11.39 -1.05 -5.28
N MET A 123 -11.14 0.05 -5.99
CA MET A 123 -12.19 0.97 -6.42
C MET A 123 -13.26 0.27 -7.27
N THR A 124 -12.87 -0.68 -8.14
CA THR A 124 -13.87 -1.43 -8.92
C THR A 124 -14.85 -2.18 -8.01
N HIS A 125 -14.35 -2.92 -7.02
CA HIS A 125 -15.24 -3.66 -6.12
C HIS A 125 -15.84 -2.80 -4.99
N HIS A 126 -15.24 -1.68 -4.62
CA HIS A 126 -15.85 -0.73 -3.69
C HIS A 126 -17.12 -0.10 -4.28
N LEU A 127 -17.16 0.11 -5.60
CA LEU A 127 -18.33 0.65 -6.30
C LEU A 127 -19.47 -0.37 -6.47
N MET A 128 -19.16 -1.66 -6.68
CA MET A 128 -20.16 -2.65 -7.11
C MET A 128 -20.20 -3.99 -6.37
N SER A 129 -19.35 -4.23 -5.37
CA SER A 129 -19.03 -5.55 -4.77
C SER A 129 -17.93 -6.32 -5.50
N MET A 130 -17.31 -7.25 -4.78
CA MET A 130 -16.25 -8.12 -5.31
C MET A 130 -16.80 -9.09 -6.36
N GLU A 131 -17.96 -9.70 -6.11
CA GLU A 131 -18.59 -10.65 -7.01
C GLU A 131 -18.98 -10.00 -8.34
N ASP A 132 -19.60 -8.81 -8.28
CA ASP A 132 -20.01 -8.08 -9.49
C ASP A 132 -18.78 -7.56 -10.25
N ALA A 133 -17.75 -7.06 -9.56
CA ALA A 133 -16.51 -6.60 -10.21
C ALA A 133 -15.77 -7.75 -10.93
N LEU A 134 -15.55 -8.88 -10.24
CA LEU A 134 -14.87 -10.04 -10.83
C LEU A 134 -15.67 -10.64 -12.00
N THR A 135 -17.00 -10.60 -11.95
CA THR A 135 -17.86 -10.99 -13.08
C THR A 135 -17.70 -10.01 -14.24
N ALA A 136 -17.72 -8.70 -13.97
CA ALA A 136 -17.61 -7.65 -14.98
C ALA A 136 -16.27 -7.67 -15.72
N TYR A 137 -15.15 -7.97 -15.05
CA TYR A 137 -13.86 -8.18 -15.72
C TYR A 137 -13.91 -9.25 -16.82
N TYR A 138 -14.80 -10.23 -16.70
CA TYR A 138 -14.92 -11.33 -17.64
C TYR A 138 -16.06 -11.13 -18.65
N GLU A 139 -17.23 -10.67 -18.20
CA GLU A 139 -18.43 -10.57 -19.03
C GLU A 139 -18.57 -9.24 -19.77
N GLU A 140 -18.03 -8.14 -19.22
CA GLU A 140 -18.19 -6.78 -19.74
C GLU A 140 -16.84 -6.03 -19.83
N PRO A 141 -15.81 -6.60 -20.50
CA PRO A 141 -14.44 -6.08 -20.46
C PRO A 141 -14.32 -4.67 -21.05
N GLU A 142 -15.08 -4.31 -22.08
CA GLU A 142 -15.04 -2.96 -22.64
C GLU A 142 -15.52 -1.90 -21.63
N ALA A 143 -16.62 -2.19 -20.92
CA ALA A 143 -17.14 -1.28 -19.91
C ALA A 143 -16.21 -1.20 -18.69
N MET A 144 -15.56 -2.31 -18.33
CA MET A 144 -14.55 -2.34 -17.27
C MET A 144 -13.31 -1.52 -17.64
N HIS A 145 -12.79 -1.64 -18.86
CA HIS A 145 -11.68 -0.80 -19.37
C HIS A 145 -12.04 0.68 -19.32
N GLU A 146 -13.25 1.06 -19.74
CA GLU A 146 -13.71 2.44 -19.67
C GLU A 146 -13.81 2.99 -18.23
N LEU A 147 -14.26 2.15 -17.27
CA LEU A 147 -14.31 2.52 -15.86
C LEU A 147 -12.91 2.67 -15.26
N ILE A 148 -11.99 1.73 -15.54
CA ILE A 148 -10.60 1.79 -15.08
C ILE A 148 -9.89 3.03 -15.61
N ASP A 149 -10.06 3.35 -16.90
CA ASP A 149 -9.50 4.59 -17.46
C ASP A 149 -10.06 5.82 -16.74
N TYR A 150 -11.36 5.84 -16.43
CA TYR A 150 -11.97 6.96 -15.68
C TYR A 150 -11.41 7.12 -14.27
N LEU A 151 -11.23 6.00 -13.54
CA LEU A 151 -10.61 6.00 -12.20
C LEU A 151 -9.14 6.45 -12.26
N THR A 152 -8.41 5.97 -13.27
CA THR A 152 -7.00 6.31 -13.51
C THR A 152 -6.83 7.82 -13.76
N GLU A 153 -7.66 8.42 -14.62
CA GLU A 153 -7.59 9.86 -14.92
C GLU A 153 -7.95 10.72 -13.70
N TRP A 154 -8.88 10.25 -12.85
CA TRP A 154 -9.16 10.92 -11.59
C TRP A 154 -7.96 10.86 -10.64
N GLU A 155 -7.33 9.69 -10.50
CA GLU A 155 -6.18 9.53 -9.62
C GLU A 155 -4.98 10.37 -10.10
N ILE A 156 -4.72 10.44 -11.41
CA ILE A 156 -3.69 11.33 -11.96
C ILE A 156 -4.01 12.80 -11.67
N SER A 157 -5.29 13.20 -11.73
CA SER A 157 -5.71 14.56 -11.37
C SER A 157 -5.47 14.85 -9.89
N TYR A 158 -5.70 13.87 -9.02
CA TYR A 158 -5.39 13.99 -7.59
C TYR A 158 -3.89 14.01 -7.31
N ALA A 159 -3.11 13.15 -7.99
CA ALA A 159 -1.65 13.13 -7.93
C ALA A 159 -1.05 14.49 -8.27
N LYS A 160 -1.62 15.19 -9.25
CA LYS A 160 -1.21 16.55 -9.60
C LYS A 160 -1.35 17.51 -8.42
N GLU A 161 -2.51 17.54 -7.76
CA GLU A 161 -2.74 18.42 -6.60
C GLU A 161 -1.79 18.07 -5.46
N LEU A 162 -1.60 16.79 -5.16
CA LEU A 162 -0.66 16.34 -4.12
C LEU A 162 0.78 16.78 -4.41
N ILE A 163 1.24 16.64 -5.65
CA ILE A 163 2.60 17.01 -6.05
C ILE A 163 2.79 18.53 -6.02
N ASP A 164 1.86 19.28 -6.62
CA ASP A 164 1.94 20.75 -6.72
C ASP A 164 2.00 21.41 -5.33
N HIS A 165 1.34 20.83 -4.32
CA HIS A 165 1.34 21.37 -2.95
C HIS A 165 2.48 20.80 -2.07
N LEU A 166 2.78 19.50 -2.15
CA LEU A 166 3.61 18.81 -1.15
C LEU A 166 5.01 18.43 -1.63
N HIS A 167 5.24 18.36 -2.95
CA HIS A 167 6.50 17.91 -3.55
C HIS A 167 7.06 16.64 -2.88
N PRO A 168 6.31 15.52 -2.86
CA PRO A 168 6.69 14.31 -2.14
C PRO A 168 7.90 13.63 -2.77
N ASP A 169 8.71 12.96 -1.95
CA ASP A 169 9.82 12.13 -2.41
C ASP A 169 9.41 10.66 -2.63
N CYS A 170 8.35 10.21 -1.94
CA CYS A 170 7.88 8.83 -1.95
C CYS A 170 6.36 8.76 -2.13
N LEU A 171 5.90 7.82 -2.95
CA LEU A 171 4.51 7.39 -3.01
C LEU A 171 4.39 6.04 -2.28
N TYR A 172 3.50 5.97 -1.32
CA TYR A 172 3.00 4.71 -0.77
C TYR A 172 1.56 4.54 -1.25
N HIS A 173 1.34 3.55 -2.11
CA HIS A 173 0.06 3.31 -2.80
C HIS A 173 -0.51 1.95 -2.40
N HIS A 174 -1.81 1.86 -2.14
CA HIS A 174 -2.50 0.66 -1.67
C HIS A 174 -3.38 0.07 -2.78
N ASP A 175 -3.27 -1.23 -3.08
CA ASP A 175 -4.29 -1.99 -3.82
C ASP A 175 -4.14 -3.51 -3.59
N ASP A 176 -5.17 -4.17 -3.04
CA ASP A 176 -5.08 -5.60 -2.70
C ASP A 176 -5.55 -6.55 -3.82
N TRP A 177 -4.59 -7.22 -4.46
CA TRP A 177 -4.84 -8.02 -5.66
C TRP A 177 -5.17 -9.49 -5.41
N GLY A 178 -5.34 -9.90 -4.15
CA GLY A 178 -5.53 -11.29 -3.81
C GLY A 178 -6.10 -11.55 -2.42
N SER A 179 -6.35 -12.84 -2.20
CA SER A 179 -6.55 -13.40 -0.87
C SER A 179 -5.21 -13.88 -0.30
N GLN A 180 -5.21 -14.47 0.90
CA GLN A 180 -4.00 -15.09 1.46
C GLN A 180 -3.46 -16.28 0.64
N ILE A 181 -4.28 -16.87 -0.25
CA ILE A 181 -3.97 -18.13 -0.94
C ILE A 181 -3.71 -17.98 -2.45
N SER A 182 -4.27 -16.95 -3.10
CA SER A 182 -4.15 -16.72 -4.54
C SER A 182 -4.55 -15.29 -4.89
N THR A 183 -4.09 -14.82 -6.06
CA THR A 183 -4.58 -13.61 -6.71
C THR A 183 -6.04 -13.77 -7.12
N PHE A 184 -6.79 -12.66 -7.13
CA PHE A 184 -8.18 -12.64 -7.62
C PHE A 184 -8.26 -12.71 -9.15
N MET A 185 -7.24 -12.18 -9.83
CA MET A 185 -7.13 -12.21 -11.29
C MET A 185 -5.98 -13.10 -11.74
N SER A 186 -6.10 -13.67 -12.94
CA SER A 186 -4.98 -14.36 -13.58
C SER A 186 -3.89 -13.34 -13.98
N PRO A 187 -2.63 -13.76 -14.12
CA PRO A 187 -1.56 -12.90 -14.65
C PRO A 187 -1.92 -12.17 -15.95
N ALA A 188 -2.60 -12.85 -16.89
CA ALA A 188 -3.01 -12.28 -18.16
C ALA A 188 -4.09 -11.19 -17.99
N MET A 189 -5.05 -11.39 -17.08
CA MET A 189 -6.06 -10.36 -16.77
C MET A 189 -5.43 -9.18 -16.03
N PHE A 190 -4.49 -9.43 -15.12
CA PHE A 190 -3.76 -8.36 -14.45
C PHE A 190 -2.98 -7.49 -15.44
N GLU A 191 -2.27 -8.13 -16.38
CA GLU A 191 -1.57 -7.47 -17.47
C GLU A 191 -2.50 -6.65 -18.37
N GLU A 192 -3.71 -7.15 -18.63
CA GLU A 192 -4.70 -6.47 -19.46
C GLU A 192 -5.33 -5.26 -18.76
N PHE A 193 -5.82 -5.43 -17.52
CA PHE A 193 -6.70 -4.46 -16.89
C PHE A 193 -5.98 -3.52 -15.91
N ILE A 194 -5.04 -4.05 -15.12
CA ILE A 194 -4.49 -3.32 -13.97
C ILE A 194 -3.14 -2.69 -14.29
N LEU A 195 -2.26 -3.45 -14.94
CA LEU A 195 -0.93 -2.99 -15.30
C LEU A 195 -0.92 -1.67 -16.10
N PRO A 196 -1.77 -1.47 -17.13
CA PRO A 196 -1.73 -0.23 -17.91
C PRO A 196 -2.09 1.01 -17.08
N ALA A 197 -3.04 0.88 -16.15
CA ALA A 197 -3.43 1.96 -15.25
C ALA A 197 -2.27 2.37 -14.35
N TYR A 198 -1.64 1.40 -13.67
CA TYR A 198 -0.51 1.69 -12.78
C TYR A 198 0.74 2.18 -13.49
N LYS A 199 0.99 1.73 -14.73
CA LYS A 199 2.07 2.32 -15.55
C LYS A 199 1.83 3.81 -15.79
N LYS A 200 0.59 4.24 -16.05
CA LYS A 200 0.27 5.67 -16.20
C LYS A 200 0.46 6.42 -14.87
N ILE A 201 -0.12 5.90 -13.79
CA ILE A 201 -0.09 6.52 -12.45
C ILE A 201 1.34 6.67 -11.95
N TYR A 202 2.11 5.58 -11.87
CA TYR A 202 3.46 5.61 -11.32
C TYR A 202 4.42 6.37 -12.22
N GLN A 203 4.28 6.28 -13.55
CA GLN A 203 5.08 7.12 -14.43
C GLN A 203 4.81 8.62 -14.20
N TYR A 204 3.55 9.01 -13.96
CA TYR A 204 3.23 10.40 -13.63
C TYR A 204 3.94 10.87 -12.35
N TYR A 205 3.90 10.10 -11.27
CA TYR A 205 4.63 10.43 -10.05
C TYR A 205 6.14 10.54 -10.28
N ARG A 206 6.73 9.59 -11.03
CA ARG A 206 8.16 9.60 -11.38
C ARG A 206 8.56 10.84 -12.20
N ASP A 207 7.79 11.15 -13.24
CA ASP A 207 8.05 12.28 -14.13
C ASP A 207 7.97 13.62 -13.41
N ASN A 208 7.30 13.65 -12.25
CA ASN A 208 7.12 14.83 -11.42
C ASN A 208 7.89 14.80 -10.09
N GLY A 209 8.96 14.00 -10.01
CA GLY A 209 9.98 14.11 -8.96
C GLY A 209 9.88 13.13 -7.80
N VAL A 210 8.92 12.20 -7.80
CA VAL A 210 8.89 11.12 -6.80
C VAL A 210 10.01 10.11 -7.07
N GLU A 211 10.87 9.90 -6.07
CA GLU A 211 12.05 9.04 -6.14
C GLU A 211 11.72 7.58 -5.82
N ILE A 212 10.73 7.31 -4.97
CA ILE A 212 10.42 5.95 -4.50
C ILE A 212 8.93 5.65 -4.68
N ILE A 213 8.63 4.49 -5.27
CA ILE A 213 7.28 3.94 -5.35
C ILE A 213 7.21 2.68 -4.48
N ILE A 214 6.40 2.75 -3.43
CA ILE A 214 6.04 1.63 -2.58
C ILE A 214 4.61 1.24 -2.91
N HIS A 215 4.40 -0.04 -3.27
CA HIS A 215 3.06 -0.58 -3.43
C HIS A 215 2.75 -1.51 -2.25
N HIS A 216 1.65 -1.22 -1.55
CA HIS A 216 1.11 -2.06 -0.51
C HIS A 216 0.12 -3.06 -1.10
N SER A 217 0.39 -4.34 -0.85
CA SER A 217 -0.64 -5.36 -0.85
C SER A 217 -0.26 -6.47 0.13
N ASP A 218 -1.15 -6.78 1.07
CA ASP A 218 -0.97 -7.84 2.06
C ASP A 218 -1.70 -9.14 1.69
N SER A 219 -1.57 -9.50 0.42
CA SER A 219 -2.16 -10.69 -0.18
C SER A 219 -1.15 -11.64 -0.82
N PHE A 220 -1.62 -12.77 -1.35
CA PHE A 220 -0.84 -13.57 -2.29
C PHE A 220 -0.75 -12.84 -3.64
N ALA A 221 0.46 -12.43 -4.02
CA ALA A 221 0.74 -11.77 -5.29
C ALA A 221 2.09 -12.20 -5.92
N ALA A 222 2.67 -13.32 -5.49
CA ALA A 222 3.94 -13.85 -6.00
C ALA A 222 3.96 -14.02 -7.54
N THR A 223 2.81 -14.30 -8.16
CA THR A 223 2.64 -14.41 -9.61
C THR A 223 2.64 -13.07 -10.35
N LEU A 224 2.47 -11.96 -9.63
CA LEU A 224 2.35 -10.61 -10.19
C LEU A 224 3.63 -9.77 -10.06
N VAL A 225 4.65 -10.27 -9.35
CA VAL A 225 5.94 -9.57 -9.17
C VAL A 225 6.57 -9.07 -10.47
N PRO A 226 6.58 -9.82 -11.60
CA PRO A 226 7.08 -9.28 -12.87
C PRO A 226 6.36 -8.01 -13.33
N TYR A 227 5.06 -7.90 -13.07
CA TYR A 227 4.26 -6.73 -13.44
C TYR A 227 4.45 -5.57 -12.45
N MET A 228 4.64 -5.85 -11.16
CA MET A 228 5.07 -4.84 -10.17
C MET A 228 6.37 -4.16 -10.60
N ILE A 229 7.34 -4.96 -11.07
CA ILE A 229 8.60 -4.43 -11.61
C ILE A 229 8.35 -3.61 -12.89
N ASP A 230 7.53 -4.10 -13.82
CA ASP A 230 7.24 -3.41 -15.09
C ASP A 230 6.50 -2.06 -14.90
N MET A 231 5.67 -1.94 -13.86
CA MET A 231 5.03 -0.66 -13.51
C MET A 231 5.92 0.27 -12.66
N GLY A 232 7.11 -0.18 -12.25
CA GLY A 232 8.10 0.66 -11.56
C GLY A 232 7.98 0.71 -10.04
N VAL A 233 7.42 -0.33 -9.42
CA VAL A 233 7.43 -0.51 -7.95
C VAL A 233 8.85 -0.81 -7.48
N ASP A 234 9.38 0.00 -6.57
CA ASP A 234 10.68 -0.25 -5.93
C ASP A 234 10.55 -1.20 -4.75
N VAL A 235 9.47 -1.08 -3.99
CA VAL A 235 9.21 -1.84 -2.76
C VAL A 235 7.80 -2.38 -2.80
N TRP A 236 7.64 -3.69 -2.72
CA TRP A 236 6.37 -4.30 -2.36
C TRP A 236 6.29 -4.41 -0.84
N GLN A 237 5.45 -3.58 -0.23
CA GLN A 237 5.14 -3.66 1.19
C GLN A 237 3.89 -4.53 1.42
N GLY A 238 3.88 -5.30 2.50
CA GLY A 238 2.80 -6.21 2.86
C GLY A 238 3.02 -7.67 2.45
N VAL A 239 4.15 -7.99 1.81
CA VAL A 239 4.46 -9.36 1.37
C VAL A 239 4.33 -10.38 2.51
N MET A 240 3.32 -11.24 2.43
CA MET A 240 3.05 -12.28 3.41
C MET A 240 3.96 -13.50 3.25
N THR A 241 4.10 -14.31 4.30
CA THR A 241 4.86 -15.58 4.22
C THR A 241 4.33 -16.56 3.18
N THR A 242 3.04 -16.52 2.86
CA THR A 242 2.39 -17.37 1.84
C THR A 242 2.96 -17.16 0.43
N ASN A 243 3.64 -16.04 0.18
CA ASN A 243 4.30 -15.73 -1.09
C ASN A 243 5.68 -16.39 -1.25
N ASN A 244 6.22 -17.03 -0.21
CA ASN A 244 7.59 -17.54 -0.17
C ASN A 244 8.62 -16.45 -0.48
N THR A 245 8.59 -15.39 0.34
CA THR A 245 9.46 -14.20 0.25
C THR A 245 10.94 -14.52 0.02
N PRO A 246 11.57 -15.53 0.67
CA PRO A 246 12.96 -15.89 0.40
C PRO A 246 13.26 -16.25 -1.06
N GLU A 247 12.39 -17.06 -1.69
CA GLU A 247 12.56 -17.41 -3.11
C GLU A 247 12.26 -16.24 -4.03
N LEU A 248 11.35 -15.34 -3.65
CA LEU A 248 11.09 -14.10 -4.40
C LEU A 248 12.30 -13.16 -4.36
N ILE A 249 12.94 -12.96 -3.20
CA ILE A 249 14.17 -12.18 -3.05
C ILE A 249 15.28 -12.77 -3.93
N LYS A 250 15.47 -14.09 -3.90
CA LYS A 250 16.47 -14.76 -4.74
C LYS A 250 16.21 -14.58 -6.24
N LYS A 251 14.94 -14.53 -6.65
CA LYS A 251 14.54 -14.43 -8.07
C LYS A 251 14.55 -12.99 -8.58
N TYR A 252 14.11 -12.03 -7.76
CA TYR A 252 13.81 -10.66 -8.19
C TYR A 252 14.56 -9.57 -7.42
N GLY A 253 15.33 -9.92 -6.38
CA GLY A 253 16.20 -8.98 -5.69
C GLY A 253 17.13 -8.26 -6.67
N GLY A 254 17.31 -6.96 -6.48
CA GLY A 254 17.97 -6.06 -7.42
C GLY A 254 17.04 -5.41 -8.45
N GLN A 255 15.79 -5.87 -8.54
CA GLN A 255 14.74 -5.24 -9.35
C GLN A 255 13.59 -4.69 -8.50
N ILE A 256 13.30 -5.35 -7.37
CA ILE A 256 12.30 -4.94 -6.39
C ILE A 256 12.74 -5.39 -4.99
N THR A 257 12.35 -4.65 -3.97
CA THR A 257 12.56 -4.99 -2.55
C THR A 257 11.27 -5.48 -1.91
N PHE A 258 11.40 -6.43 -0.99
CA PHE A 258 10.29 -7.04 -0.29
C PHE A 258 10.24 -6.51 1.16
N MET A 259 9.18 -5.79 1.52
CA MET A 259 8.98 -5.23 2.86
C MET A 259 7.81 -5.93 3.55
N GLY A 260 8.07 -6.70 4.60
CA GLY A 260 7.01 -7.48 5.26
C GLY A 260 7.54 -8.77 5.86
N ASN A 261 6.86 -9.87 5.54
CA ASN A 261 7.15 -11.24 5.97
C ASN A 261 7.00 -11.48 7.48
N ILE A 262 6.41 -10.53 8.23
CA ILE A 262 5.95 -10.70 9.61
C ILE A 262 4.42 -10.56 9.58
N ASP A 263 3.73 -11.67 9.30
CA ASP A 263 2.28 -11.66 9.08
C ASP A 263 1.54 -11.11 10.30
N SER A 264 0.87 -9.96 10.15
CA SER A 264 0.20 -9.26 11.26
C SER A 264 -0.78 -10.15 12.01
N GLY A 265 -1.57 -10.97 11.29
CA GLY A 265 -2.52 -11.90 11.92
C GLY A 265 -1.88 -12.98 12.83
N SER A 266 -0.56 -13.16 12.77
CA SER A 266 0.18 -14.10 13.62
C SER A 266 0.86 -13.45 14.83
N VAL A 267 0.94 -12.12 14.88
CA VAL A 267 1.67 -11.39 15.93
C VAL A 267 0.88 -10.25 16.58
N ASP A 268 -0.08 -9.68 15.85
CA ASP A 268 -0.93 -8.56 16.27
C ASP A 268 -2.33 -9.09 16.60
N PHE A 269 -2.46 -9.79 17.73
CA PHE A 269 -3.70 -10.44 18.16
C PHE A 269 -3.88 -10.38 19.69
N PRO A 270 -5.09 -10.63 20.22
CA PRO A 270 -5.32 -10.67 21.67
C PRO A 270 -4.46 -11.76 22.33
N GLY A 271 -3.54 -11.34 23.19
CA GLY A 271 -2.64 -12.25 23.91
C GLY A 271 -1.28 -12.47 23.25
N TRP A 272 -0.89 -11.63 22.29
CA TRP A 272 0.47 -11.58 21.78
C TRP A 272 1.51 -11.46 22.92
N THR A 273 2.72 -11.97 22.70
CA THR A 273 3.85 -11.83 23.63
C THR A 273 5.13 -11.44 22.88
N PRO A 274 6.13 -10.84 23.56
CA PRO A 274 7.41 -10.53 22.96
C PRO A 274 8.12 -11.75 22.35
N GLU A 275 7.94 -12.95 22.92
CA GLU A 275 8.51 -14.18 22.41
C GLU A 275 7.93 -14.57 21.05
N ILE A 276 6.62 -14.41 20.86
CA ILE A 276 5.96 -14.67 19.57
C ILE A 276 6.51 -13.72 18.51
N ILE A 277 6.59 -12.43 18.82
CA ILE A 277 7.16 -11.43 17.89
C ILE A 277 8.61 -11.77 17.56
N ALA A 278 9.43 -12.10 18.57
CA ALA A 278 10.83 -12.43 18.38
C ALA A 278 11.02 -13.66 17.48
N GLU A 279 10.20 -14.71 17.64
CA GLU A 279 10.23 -15.90 16.79
C GLU A 279 9.95 -15.56 15.32
N HIS A 280 8.89 -14.79 15.05
CA HIS A 280 8.50 -14.41 13.69
C HIS A 280 9.51 -13.48 13.03
N VAL A 281 10.07 -12.51 13.77
CA VAL A 281 11.10 -11.59 13.29
C VAL A 281 12.41 -12.33 13.01
N GLU A 282 12.83 -13.22 13.91
CA GLU A 282 14.05 -14.02 13.72
C GLU A 282 13.94 -14.92 12.49
N ARG A 283 12.80 -15.61 12.32
CA ARG A 283 12.52 -16.41 11.12
C ARG A 283 12.64 -15.56 9.87
N ALA A 284 11.91 -14.45 9.80
CA ALA A 284 11.90 -13.58 8.62
C ALA A 284 13.32 -13.09 8.27
N CYS A 285 14.08 -12.60 9.25
CA CYS A 285 15.45 -12.12 9.05
C CYS A 285 16.42 -13.23 8.59
N ARG A 286 16.32 -14.44 9.16
CA ARG A 286 17.22 -15.55 8.80
C ARG A 286 16.92 -16.12 7.41
N GLU A 287 15.64 -16.20 7.05
CA GLU A 287 15.21 -16.76 5.77
C GLU A 287 15.40 -15.79 4.60
N CYS A 288 15.13 -14.50 4.81
CA CYS A 288 15.18 -13.48 3.76
C CYS A 288 16.57 -12.83 3.57
N GLY A 289 17.44 -12.91 4.58
CA GLY A 289 18.77 -12.29 4.52
C GLY A 289 18.74 -10.77 4.60
N THR A 290 19.86 -10.11 4.27
CA THR A 290 20.12 -8.70 4.61
C THR A 290 20.00 -7.71 3.45
N LYS A 291 19.69 -8.17 2.23
CA LYS A 291 19.62 -7.32 1.03
C LYS A 291 18.28 -7.51 0.33
N TYR A 292 17.73 -6.42 -0.23
CA TYR A 292 16.41 -6.42 -0.90
C TYR A 292 15.26 -6.92 -0.02
N PHE A 293 15.43 -6.81 1.30
CA PHE A 293 14.46 -7.22 2.30
C PHE A 293 14.39 -6.20 3.44
N ILE A 294 13.17 -5.86 3.84
CA ILE A 294 12.88 -5.00 4.99
C ILE A 294 11.91 -5.77 5.90
N PRO A 295 12.34 -6.25 7.08
CA PRO A 295 11.42 -6.90 8.01
C PRO A 295 10.38 -5.91 8.51
N ASN A 296 9.10 -6.24 8.34
CA ASN A 296 8.00 -5.35 8.69
C ASN A 296 6.70 -6.15 8.93
N LEU A 297 5.82 -5.62 9.78
CA LEU A 297 4.45 -6.11 9.88
C LEU A 297 3.78 -6.03 8.51
N THR A 298 2.97 -7.02 8.13
CA THR A 298 2.36 -7.03 6.80
C THR A 298 1.25 -5.98 6.63
N GLN A 299 0.60 -5.56 7.72
CA GLN A 299 -0.38 -4.48 7.63
C GLN A 299 0.22 -3.19 7.07
N GLY A 300 -0.59 -2.42 6.36
CA GLY A 300 -0.19 -1.11 5.90
C GLY A 300 0.01 -0.14 7.07
N MET A 301 0.92 0.82 6.92
CA MET A 301 1.17 1.94 7.86
C MET A 301 1.79 1.57 9.23
N ASP A 302 2.16 2.61 9.98
CA ASP A 302 2.98 2.57 11.19
C ASP A 302 2.17 2.49 12.50
N PHE A 303 1.18 1.61 12.55
CA PHE A 303 0.35 1.39 13.75
C PHE A 303 0.34 -0.08 14.19
N ASP A 304 -0.29 -0.34 15.35
CA ASP A 304 -0.68 -1.67 15.81
C ASP A 304 -2.17 -1.77 16.12
N SER A 305 -2.76 -2.93 15.85
CA SER A 305 -4.14 -3.24 16.24
C SER A 305 -4.23 -3.50 17.74
N PHE A 306 -3.20 -4.12 18.32
CA PHE A 306 -3.08 -4.40 19.74
C PHE A 306 -1.88 -3.65 20.34
N PRO A 307 -2.08 -2.84 21.39
CA PRO A 307 -1.04 -1.93 21.87
C PRO A 307 0.27 -2.60 22.23
N GLY A 308 1.37 -2.10 21.68
CA GLY A 308 2.75 -2.52 21.96
C GLY A 308 3.35 -3.44 20.90
N VAL A 309 2.56 -4.00 19.99
CA VAL A 309 3.04 -4.93 18.95
C VAL A 309 3.99 -4.24 17.99
N TYR A 310 3.65 -3.04 17.51
CA TYR A 310 4.51 -2.31 16.57
C TYR A 310 5.86 -2.00 17.21
N LYS A 311 5.82 -1.50 18.45
CA LYS A 311 7.03 -1.15 19.22
C LYS A 311 7.90 -2.37 19.51
N GLU A 312 7.32 -3.50 19.93
CA GLU A 312 8.10 -4.71 20.22
C GLU A 312 8.65 -5.32 18.93
N THR A 313 7.91 -5.26 17.82
CA THR A 313 8.39 -5.70 16.51
C THR A 313 9.62 -4.90 16.09
N SER A 314 9.58 -3.57 16.23
CA SER A 314 10.74 -2.72 16.01
C SER A 314 11.94 -3.07 16.91
N ALA A 315 11.71 -3.35 18.20
CA ALA A 315 12.79 -3.76 19.10
C ALA A 315 13.38 -5.13 18.72
N ALA A 316 12.57 -6.06 18.26
CA ALA A 316 13.03 -7.36 17.76
C ALA A 316 13.87 -7.24 16.48
N ILE A 317 13.49 -6.34 15.56
CA ILE A 317 14.25 -6.05 14.34
C ILE A 317 15.61 -5.44 14.67
N GLU A 318 15.68 -4.55 15.67
CA GLU A 318 16.95 -4.00 16.16
C GLU A 318 17.87 -5.10 16.70
N ARG A 319 17.34 -6.01 17.53
CA ARG A 319 18.10 -7.18 18.02
C ARG A 319 18.61 -8.05 16.87
N MET A 320 17.78 -8.31 15.86
CA MET A 320 18.19 -9.09 14.68
C MET A 320 19.19 -8.34 13.80
N SER A 321 19.21 -7.01 13.82
CA SER A 321 20.25 -6.24 13.14
C SER A 321 21.63 -6.52 13.74
N GLU A 322 21.75 -6.56 15.07
CA GLU A 322 23.00 -6.95 15.74
C GLU A 322 23.41 -8.39 15.36
N VAL A 323 22.45 -9.32 15.28
CA VAL A 323 22.76 -10.73 14.94
C VAL A 323 23.21 -10.89 13.49
N MET A 324 22.55 -10.22 12.55
CA MET A 324 22.71 -10.48 11.11
C MET A 324 23.78 -9.61 10.45
N PHE A 325 24.12 -8.45 11.04
CA PHE A 325 25.09 -7.50 10.49
C PHE A 325 26.42 -7.46 11.24
N ASN A 326 26.54 -8.17 12.37
CA ASN A 326 27.83 -8.38 13.02
C ASN A 326 28.71 -9.29 12.15
N LYS A 327 29.76 -8.70 11.58
CA LYS A 327 30.81 -9.37 10.80
C LYS A 327 31.79 -10.15 11.69
#